data_AF-A0AAE1PLZ9-F1
#
_entry.id   AF-A0AAE1PLZ9-F1
#
_cell.length_a   1.000
_cell.length_b   1.000
_cell.length_c   1.000
_cell.angle_alpha   90.00
_cell.angle_beta   90.00
_cell.angle_gamma   90.00
#
_symmetry.space_group_name_H-M   'P 1'
#
loop_
_entity.id
_entity.type
_entity.pdbx_description
1 polymer ?
#
loop_
_entity_poly.entity_id
_entity_poly.type
_entity_poly.pdbx_seq_one_letter_code
_entity_poly.pdbx_strand_id
1 'polypeptide(L)'
;MDSRPGQVDVSLHKLFEVDTSLGKDGFVSEVQDTSIPGGGKCSKCAFIIPTYEIHTNVTHNPENKHQLLQLLNKKLALRYHETGFFPNQENSRLEKWEKLNSTSEFGMGYVISKYKLQWEPLYIIQSDILNFDELFIDYGFVRSSQVLKMHLAGFSWHMLNNAFI
;
A
#
# COMPACT_ATOMS: atom_id res chain seq x y z
N MET A 1 19.92 39.79 8.39
CA MET A 1 19.24 39.05 9.48
C MET A 1 17.93 38.57 8.90
N ASP A 2 17.86 37.26 8.73
CA ASP A 2 17.04 36.53 7.78
C ASP A 2 15.63 36.35 8.35
N SER A 3 14.61 36.90 7.68
CA SER A 3 13.20 36.71 8.03
C SER A 3 12.63 35.65 7.11
N ARG A 4 12.45 34.42 7.61
CA ARG A 4 11.76 33.35 6.87
C ARG A 4 10.25 33.38 7.15
N PRO A 5 9.41 33.55 6.13
CA PRO A 5 7.95 33.48 6.24
C PRO A 5 7.44 32.05 6.03
N GLY A 6 6.26 31.76 6.60
CA GLY A 6 5.39 30.67 6.15
C GLY A 6 5.56 29.34 6.87
N GLN A 7 5.19 29.28 8.15
CA GLN A 7 4.78 28.02 8.77
C GLN A 7 3.42 27.65 8.19
N VAL A 8 3.41 26.70 7.25
CA VAL A 8 2.19 26.08 6.76
C VAL A 8 1.66 25.22 7.90
N ASP A 9 0.55 25.63 8.48
CA ASP A 9 -0.25 24.83 9.41
C ASP A 9 -0.84 23.64 8.64
N VAL A 10 -0.12 22.52 8.62
CA VAL A 10 -0.65 21.25 8.18
C VAL A 10 -1.29 20.61 9.41
N SER A 11 -2.56 20.95 9.64
CA SER A 11 -3.41 20.21 10.56
C SER A 11 -3.46 18.75 10.10
N LEU A 12 -2.63 17.91 10.73
CA LEU A 12 -2.43 16.48 10.47
C LEU A 12 -3.65 15.60 10.85
N HIS A 13 -4.84 16.20 11.00
CA HIS A 13 -6.04 15.51 11.49
C HIS A 13 -6.98 15.00 10.39
N LYS A 14 -6.57 14.95 9.12
CA LYS A 14 -7.45 14.50 8.02
C LYS A 14 -6.81 13.62 6.93
N LEU A 15 -5.73 12.91 7.23
CA LEU A 15 -5.05 12.08 6.24
C LEU A 15 -5.19 10.57 6.47
N PHE A 16 -6.35 10.07 6.91
CA PHE A 16 -6.73 8.66 6.75
C PHE A 16 -8.25 8.52 6.76
N GLU A 17 -8.93 9.17 5.82
CA GLU A 17 -10.25 8.70 5.41
C GLU A 17 -10.02 7.79 4.21
N VAL A 18 -9.77 6.50 4.50
CA VAL A 18 -9.97 5.45 3.50
C VAL A 18 -11.43 5.57 3.09
N ASP A 19 -11.69 5.88 1.82
CA ASP A 19 -13.06 5.86 1.32
C ASP A 19 -13.61 4.44 1.52
N THR A 20 -14.49 4.33 2.52
CA THR A 20 -15.16 3.09 2.91
C THR A 20 -16.43 2.86 2.07
N SER A 21 -16.53 3.48 0.89
CA SER A 21 -17.59 3.19 -0.09
C SER A 21 -17.65 1.72 -0.48
N LEU A 22 -16.55 0.97 -0.32
CA LEU A 22 -16.58 -0.47 -0.07
C LEU A 22 -16.84 -0.69 1.41
N GLY A 23 -18.12 -0.92 1.77
CA GLY A 23 -18.53 -1.14 3.15
C GLY A 23 -17.59 -2.11 3.87
N LYS A 24 -17.27 -1.81 5.14
CA LYS A 24 -16.34 -2.56 5.99
C LYS A 24 -16.54 -4.08 5.93
N ASP A 25 -17.76 -4.54 5.68
CA ASP A 25 -18.12 -5.95 5.62
C ASP A 25 -17.84 -6.62 4.26
N GLY A 26 -17.83 -5.86 3.16
CA GLY A 26 -17.65 -6.38 1.80
C GLY A 26 -16.18 -6.60 1.44
N PHE A 27 -15.32 -5.62 1.70
CA PHE A 27 -13.90 -5.74 1.39
C PHE A 27 -13.18 -6.74 2.32
N VAL A 28 -13.55 -6.77 3.61
CA VAL A 28 -12.95 -7.70 4.58
C VAL A 28 -13.37 -9.15 4.33
N SER A 29 -14.63 -9.40 3.92
CA SER A 29 -15.05 -10.75 3.54
C SER A 29 -14.40 -11.22 2.25
N GLU A 30 -14.28 -10.35 1.23
CA GLU A 30 -13.64 -10.70 -0.04
C GLU A 30 -12.10 -10.88 0.09
N VAL A 31 -11.45 -10.15 1.02
CA VAL A 31 -10.01 -10.35 1.34
C VAL A 31 -9.78 -11.55 2.27
N GLN A 32 -10.77 -11.96 3.09
CA GLN A 32 -10.67 -13.20 3.88
C GLN A 32 -11.03 -14.46 3.08
N ASP A 33 -11.91 -14.34 2.08
CA ASP A 33 -12.29 -15.40 1.14
C ASP A 33 -11.43 -15.44 -0.12
N THR A 34 -10.48 -14.50 -0.31
CA THR A 34 -9.42 -14.65 -1.32
C THR A 34 -8.49 -15.78 -0.88
N SER A 35 -8.97 -16.97 -1.19
CA SER A 35 -8.36 -18.27 -1.03
C SER A 35 -6.89 -18.21 -1.41
N ILE A 36 -6.05 -18.27 -0.37
CA ILE A 36 -4.69 -18.76 -0.52
C ILE A 36 -4.79 -20.11 -1.22
N PRO A 37 -3.95 -20.39 -2.23
CA PRO A 37 -3.92 -21.71 -2.86
C PRO A 37 -3.78 -22.78 -1.76
N GLY A 38 -4.87 -23.50 -1.44
CA GLY A 38 -4.95 -24.43 -0.30
C GLY A 38 -6.11 -24.23 0.70
N GLY A 39 -6.92 -23.17 0.58
CA GLY A 39 -8.23 -23.09 1.26
C GLY A 39 -8.21 -22.92 2.79
N GLY A 40 -7.09 -22.52 3.38
CA GLY A 40 -6.96 -22.27 4.82
C GLY A 40 -7.04 -20.78 5.20
N LYS A 41 -7.61 -20.47 6.36
CA LYS A 41 -7.47 -19.12 6.99
C LYS A 41 -5.99 -18.85 7.28
N CYS A 42 -5.48 -17.74 6.75
CA CYS A 42 -4.11 -17.32 7.06
C CYS A 42 -4.07 -16.32 8.19
N SER A 43 -3.64 -16.77 9.36
CA SER A 43 -3.51 -15.94 10.56
C SER A 43 -2.27 -15.04 10.57
N LYS A 44 -1.39 -15.10 9.56
CA LYS A 44 -0.18 -14.27 9.44
C LYS A 44 0.06 -13.86 7.99
N CYS A 45 -0.99 -13.33 7.36
CA CYS A 45 -0.94 -12.80 6.02
C CYS A 45 -1.11 -11.29 6.04
N ALA A 46 -0.29 -10.62 5.24
CA ALA A 46 -0.37 -9.21 4.97
C ALA A 46 -0.58 -8.99 3.48
N PHE A 47 -1.69 -8.36 3.15
CA PHE A 47 -2.07 -8.09 1.77
C PHE A 47 -1.54 -6.72 1.36
N ILE A 48 -0.57 -6.70 0.47
CA ILE A 48 0.12 -5.50 0.01
C ILE A 48 -0.73 -4.81 -1.05
N ILE A 49 -0.88 -3.49 -0.90
CA ILE A 49 -1.58 -2.62 -1.84
C ILE A 49 -0.54 -1.75 -2.57
N PRO A 50 -0.42 -1.85 -3.89
CA PRO A 50 0.32 -0.90 -4.73
C PRO A 50 -0.10 0.54 -4.46
N THR A 51 0.87 1.46 -4.38
CA THR A 51 0.58 2.88 -4.09
C THR A 51 1.25 3.78 -5.12
N TYR A 52 0.49 4.74 -5.62
CA TYR A 52 0.90 5.64 -6.68
C TYR A 52 0.61 7.10 -6.32
N GLU A 53 1.41 8.00 -6.89
CA GLU A 53 1.18 9.44 -6.84
C GLU A 53 0.63 9.90 -8.18
N ILE A 54 -0.44 10.68 -8.15
CA ILE A 54 -1.08 11.24 -9.34
C ILE A 54 -0.65 12.70 -9.50
N HIS A 55 -0.31 13.09 -10.72
CA HIS A 55 0.04 14.47 -11.02
C HIS A 55 -1.16 15.39 -10.79
N THR A 56 -0.90 16.56 -10.21
CA THR A 56 -1.90 17.61 -9.90
C THR A 56 -2.74 18.11 -11.09
N ASN A 57 -2.36 17.79 -12.33
CA ASN A 57 -3.09 18.18 -13.55
C ASN A 57 -4.19 17.17 -13.91
N VAL A 58 -4.22 16.01 -13.26
CA VAL A 58 -5.26 15.01 -13.43
C VAL A 58 -6.44 15.41 -12.53
N THR A 59 -7.61 15.58 -13.14
CA THR A 59 -8.80 16.10 -12.46
C THR A 59 -9.55 15.04 -11.63
N HIS A 60 -9.38 13.76 -11.96
CA HIS A 60 -10.07 12.65 -11.30
C HIS A 60 -9.09 11.49 -11.10
N ASN A 61 -9.14 10.85 -9.93
CA ASN A 61 -8.33 9.67 -9.66
C ASN A 61 -8.74 8.50 -10.58
N PRO A 62 -7.80 7.61 -10.95
CA PRO A 62 -8.13 6.44 -11.75
C PRO A 62 -9.06 5.51 -10.96
N GLU A 63 -10.14 5.06 -11.59
CA GLU A 63 -11.14 4.17 -10.98
C GLU A 63 -10.72 2.70 -11.01
N ASN A 64 -9.80 2.35 -11.92
CA ASN A 64 -9.34 0.99 -12.12
C ASN A 64 -7.90 0.95 -12.61
N LYS A 65 -7.31 -0.24 -12.52
CA LYS A 65 -5.91 -0.49 -12.89
C LYS A 65 -5.61 -0.07 -14.33
N HIS A 66 -6.54 -0.26 -15.27
CA HIS A 66 -6.33 0.13 -16.66
C HIS A 66 -6.12 1.65 -16.78
N GLN A 67 -6.98 2.46 -16.15
CA GLN A 67 -6.83 3.91 -16.14
C GLN A 67 -5.52 4.36 -15.47
N LEU A 68 -5.15 3.73 -14.34
CA LEU A 68 -3.87 4.00 -13.67
C LEU A 68 -2.67 3.73 -14.61
N LEU A 69 -2.64 2.58 -15.29
CA LEU A 69 -1.58 2.23 -16.24
C LEU A 69 -1.49 3.23 -17.41
N GLN A 70 -2.63 3.77 -17.88
CA GLN A 70 -2.63 4.84 -18.87
C GLN A 70 -1.97 6.12 -18.34
N LEU A 71 -2.21 6.49 -17.07
CA LEU A 71 -1.55 7.65 -16.44
C LEU A 71 -0.04 7.43 -16.29
N LEU A 72 0.40 6.23 -15.88
CA LEU A 72 1.82 5.88 -15.79
C LEU A 72 2.52 6.00 -17.15
N ASN A 73 1.88 5.51 -18.22
CA ASN A 73 2.40 5.61 -19.59
C ASN A 73 2.52 7.07 -20.05
N LYS A 74 1.58 7.92 -19.64
CA LYS A 74 1.57 9.37 -19.92
C LYS A 74 2.49 10.19 -19.00
N LYS A 75 3.16 9.56 -18.03
CA LYS A 75 3.94 10.25 -16.98
C LYS A 75 3.11 11.24 -16.15
N LEU A 76 1.81 10.92 -15.99
CA LEU A 76 0.86 11.64 -15.13
C LEU A 76 0.58 10.89 -13.82
N ALA A 77 1.23 9.75 -13.63
CA ALA A 77 1.34 9.05 -12.37
C ALA A 77 2.76 8.52 -12.21
N LEU A 78 3.18 8.28 -10.98
CA LEU A 78 4.43 7.59 -10.63
C LEU A 78 4.21 6.72 -9.41
N ARG A 79 5.15 5.81 -9.11
CA ARG A 79 5.07 5.01 -7.89
C ARG A 79 5.31 5.91 -6.68
N TYR A 80 4.60 5.65 -5.60
CA TYR A 80 4.73 6.47 -4.38
C TYR A 80 6.19 6.53 -3.90
N HIS A 81 6.68 7.74 -3.63
CA HIS A 81 8.04 8.04 -3.20
C HIS A 81 9.15 7.60 -4.18
N GLU A 82 8.86 7.32 -5.45
CA GLU A 82 9.88 6.89 -6.43
C GLU A 82 11.01 7.92 -6.60
N THR A 83 10.71 9.22 -6.52
CA THR A 83 11.67 10.31 -6.70
C THR A 83 12.37 10.73 -5.40
N GLY A 84 11.68 10.66 -4.25
CA GLY A 84 12.22 11.09 -2.96
C GLY A 84 12.93 9.98 -2.19
N PHE A 85 12.45 8.73 -2.29
CA PHE A 85 12.97 7.60 -1.52
C PHE A 85 12.58 6.25 -2.14
N PHE A 86 13.19 5.90 -3.28
CA PHE A 86 12.93 4.66 -4.02
C PHE A 86 12.95 3.34 -3.18
N PRO A 87 13.86 3.13 -2.20
CA PRO A 87 13.87 1.91 -1.39
C PRO A 87 12.54 1.60 -0.68
N ASN A 88 11.73 2.64 -0.45
CA ASN A 88 10.42 2.56 0.18
C ASN A 88 9.49 1.52 -0.46
N GLN A 89 9.46 1.46 -1.79
CA GLN A 89 8.55 0.59 -2.55
C GLN A 89 9.24 -0.53 -3.31
N GLU A 90 10.58 -0.56 -3.33
CA GLU A 90 11.35 -1.45 -4.19
C GLU A 90 11.04 -2.94 -3.99
N ASN A 91 10.78 -3.37 -2.75
CA ASN A 91 10.46 -4.78 -2.48
C ASN A 91 9.03 -5.17 -2.92
N SER A 92 8.14 -4.20 -3.14
CA SER A 92 6.80 -4.42 -3.68
C SER A 92 6.86 -4.92 -5.13
N ARG A 93 7.95 -4.65 -5.88
CA ARG A 93 8.13 -5.03 -7.28
C ARG A 93 6.99 -4.56 -8.18
N LEU A 94 6.63 -3.29 -8.07
CA LEU A 94 5.46 -2.72 -8.75
C LEU A 94 5.56 -2.83 -10.28
N GLU A 95 6.77 -2.90 -10.83
CA GLU A 95 6.99 -3.22 -12.24
C GLU A 95 6.45 -4.59 -12.67
N LYS A 96 6.41 -5.55 -11.73
CA LYS A 96 5.79 -6.86 -11.95
C LYS A 96 4.28 -6.74 -11.84
N TRP A 97 3.78 -6.00 -10.84
CA TRP A 97 2.35 -5.78 -10.65
C TRP A 97 1.69 -5.07 -11.84
N GLU A 98 2.35 -4.05 -12.38
CA GLU A 98 1.90 -3.27 -13.55
C GLU A 98 1.71 -4.14 -14.80
N LYS A 99 2.44 -5.26 -14.89
CA LYS A 99 2.38 -6.22 -16.01
C LYS A 99 1.37 -7.34 -15.79
N LEU A 100 0.77 -7.46 -14.60
CA LEU A 100 -0.29 -8.44 -14.38
C LEU A 100 -1.53 -8.01 -15.16
N ASN A 101 -2.16 -8.97 -15.85
CA ASN A 101 -3.42 -8.76 -16.55
C ASN A 101 -4.45 -8.13 -15.61
N SER A 102 -5.14 -7.09 -16.08
CA SER A 102 -6.26 -6.52 -15.34
C SER A 102 -7.41 -7.52 -15.38
N THR A 103 -7.91 -7.91 -14.22
CA THR A 103 -9.08 -8.79 -14.10
C THR A 103 -10.21 -8.06 -13.38
N SER A 104 -11.45 -8.50 -13.53
CA SER A 104 -12.58 -7.92 -12.78
C SER A 104 -12.60 -8.34 -11.31
N GLU A 105 -11.82 -9.36 -10.94
CA GLU A 105 -11.86 -9.97 -9.61
C GLU A 105 -10.68 -9.49 -8.74
N PHE A 106 -10.96 -9.23 -7.47
CA PHE A 106 -9.90 -9.03 -6.48
C PHE A 106 -9.29 -10.38 -6.15
N GLY A 107 -7.97 -10.47 -6.25
CA GLY A 107 -7.27 -11.73 -6.07
C GLY A 107 -5.78 -11.56 -5.84
N MET A 108 -5.12 -12.71 -5.76
CA MET A 108 -3.69 -12.79 -5.48
C MET A 108 -2.85 -12.61 -6.74
N GLY A 109 -1.99 -11.60 -6.73
CA GLY A 109 -1.01 -11.35 -7.79
C GLY A 109 0.26 -12.20 -7.61
N TYR A 110 0.96 -12.04 -6.49
CA TYR A 110 2.14 -12.84 -6.14
C TYR A 110 2.52 -12.72 -4.67
N VAL A 111 3.29 -13.69 -4.19
CA VAL A 111 3.89 -13.65 -2.85
C VAL A 111 5.22 -12.90 -2.89
N ILE A 112 5.46 -12.03 -1.92
CA ILE A 112 6.77 -11.39 -1.67
C ILE A 112 7.47 -12.21 -0.59
N SER A 113 8.51 -12.94 -1.00
CA SER A 113 9.11 -13.99 -0.16
C SER A 113 10.25 -13.52 0.73
N LYS A 114 10.75 -12.29 0.57
CA LYS A 114 11.92 -11.78 1.28
C LYS A 114 11.62 -10.40 1.85
N TYR A 115 12.05 -10.19 3.09
CA TYR A 115 12.15 -8.86 3.68
C TYR A 115 13.24 -8.05 2.97
N LYS A 116 13.05 -6.73 2.91
CA LYS A 116 14.07 -5.78 2.48
C LYS A 116 14.06 -4.59 3.43
N LEU A 117 15.25 -4.15 3.81
CA LEU A 117 15.44 -2.99 4.68
C LEU A 117 14.80 -1.75 4.06
N GLN A 118 14.19 -0.89 4.89
CA GLN A 118 13.52 0.36 4.48
C GLN A 118 12.25 0.19 3.61
N TRP A 119 11.77 -1.04 3.43
CA TRP A 119 10.52 -1.27 2.70
C TRP A 119 9.31 -0.82 3.53
N GLU A 120 8.45 0.02 2.94
CA GLU A 120 7.26 0.59 3.58
C GLU A 120 6.01 0.45 2.70
N PRO A 121 5.55 -0.78 2.45
CA PRO A 121 4.32 -1.00 1.71
C PRO A 121 3.12 -0.44 2.49
N LEU A 122 2.07 -0.08 1.75
CA LEU A 122 0.72 -0.10 2.31
C LEU A 122 0.22 -1.54 2.31
N TYR A 123 -0.40 -1.95 3.41
CA TYR A 123 -0.87 -3.31 3.56
C TYR A 123 -2.10 -3.40 4.46
N ILE A 124 -2.77 -4.54 4.36
CA ILE A 124 -3.94 -4.91 5.15
C ILE A 124 -3.60 -6.20 5.90
N ILE A 125 -3.89 -6.20 7.20
CA ILE A 125 -3.76 -7.36 8.08
C ILE A 125 -5.02 -7.46 8.93
N GLN A 126 -5.27 -8.64 9.52
CA GLN A 126 -6.26 -8.76 10.58
C GLN A 126 -5.79 -7.97 11.80
N SER A 127 -6.68 -7.16 12.37
CA SER A 127 -6.35 -6.15 13.39
C SER A 127 -5.87 -6.73 14.72
N ASP A 128 -6.20 -7.98 15.02
CA ASP A 128 -5.89 -8.67 16.27
C ASP A 128 -4.54 -9.41 16.27
N ILE A 129 -3.86 -9.51 15.13
CA ILE A 129 -2.63 -10.30 15.01
C ILE A 129 -1.40 -9.54 15.51
N LEU A 130 -1.31 -8.23 15.25
CA LEU A 130 -0.14 -7.44 15.58
C LEU A 130 -0.53 -6.00 15.92
N ASN A 131 -0.30 -5.62 17.17
CA ASN A 131 -0.50 -4.24 17.61
C ASN A 131 0.53 -3.33 16.95
N PHE A 132 0.06 -2.16 16.53
CA PHE A 132 0.94 -1.08 16.10
C PHE A 132 1.47 -0.36 17.33
N ASP A 133 2.77 -0.06 17.31
CA ASP A 133 3.44 0.63 18.40
C ASP A 133 3.41 2.13 18.15
N GLU A 134 2.44 2.79 18.78
CA GLU A 134 2.15 4.22 18.57
C GLU A 134 3.21 5.15 19.17
N LEU A 135 4.16 4.63 19.96
CA LEU A 135 5.26 5.43 20.52
C LEU A 135 6.19 6.02 19.45
N PHE A 136 6.13 5.50 18.23
CA PHE A 136 6.98 5.91 17.10
C PHE A 136 6.25 6.76 16.06
N ILE A 137 5.02 7.22 16.33
CA ILE A 137 4.33 8.19 15.47
C ILE A 137 5.22 9.44 15.30
N ASP A 138 5.26 9.99 14.08
CA ASP A 138 6.05 11.17 13.66
C ASP A 138 7.58 11.01 13.50
N TYR A 139 8.16 9.83 13.75
CA TYR A 139 9.60 9.61 13.53
C TYR A 139 10.00 9.19 12.11
N GLY A 140 9.03 9.05 11.19
CA GLY A 140 9.29 8.76 9.78
C GLY A 140 9.75 7.34 9.43
N PHE A 141 9.85 6.42 10.41
CA PHE A 141 10.24 5.01 10.20
C PHE A 141 9.18 4.00 10.66
N VAL A 142 7.93 4.44 10.78
CA VAL A 142 6.91 3.66 11.48
C VAL A 142 6.49 2.44 10.67
N ARG A 143 6.33 2.59 9.35
CA ARG A 143 5.97 1.48 8.45
C ARG A 143 7.13 0.50 8.25
N SER A 144 8.34 0.98 7.98
CA SER A 144 9.51 0.10 7.82
C SER A 144 9.81 -0.71 9.09
N SER A 145 9.72 -0.09 10.26
CA SER A 145 9.89 -0.77 11.54
C SER A 145 8.80 -1.82 11.79
N GLN A 146 7.55 -1.50 11.42
CA GLN A 146 6.45 -2.44 11.52
C GLN A 146 6.62 -3.63 10.57
N VAL A 147 7.08 -3.42 9.35
CA VAL A 147 7.37 -4.49 8.37
C VAL A 147 8.49 -5.40 8.89
N LEU A 148 9.50 -4.85 9.56
CA LEU A 148 10.52 -5.65 10.23
C LEU A 148 9.92 -6.50 11.37
N LYS A 149 9.05 -5.91 12.21
CA LYS A 149 8.32 -6.67 13.26
C LYS A 149 7.52 -7.82 12.65
N MET A 150 6.80 -7.56 11.56
CA MET A 150 6.04 -8.58 10.81
C MET A 150 6.94 -9.69 10.26
N HIS A 151 8.11 -9.33 9.70
CA HIS A 151 9.10 -10.30 9.23
C HIS A 151 9.53 -11.25 10.36
N LEU A 152 9.92 -10.70 11.51
CA LEU A 152 10.36 -11.46 12.68
C LEU A 152 9.22 -12.32 13.26
N ALA A 153 7.97 -11.84 13.17
CA ALA A 153 6.79 -12.58 13.59
C ALA A 153 6.37 -13.69 12.60
N GLY A 154 7.02 -13.80 11.43
CA GLY A 154 6.76 -14.84 10.43
C GLY A 154 5.56 -14.56 9.54
N PHE A 155 5.28 -13.29 9.23
CA PHE A 155 4.25 -12.93 8.25
C PHE A 155 4.66 -13.31 6.83
N SER A 156 3.65 -13.65 6.03
CA SER A 156 3.75 -13.76 4.58
C SER A 156 3.11 -12.55 3.93
N TRP A 157 3.76 -12.02 2.89
CA TRP A 157 3.28 -10.84 2.17
C TRP A 157 2.74 -11.21 0.81
N HIS A 158 1.56 -10.68 0.51
CA HIS A 158 0.68 -11.12 -0.55
C HIS A 158 0.26 -9.90 -1.38
N MET A 159 0.81 -9.74 -2.58
CA MET A 159 0.45 -8.64 -3.47
C MET A 159 -0.94 -8.87 -4.08
N LEU A 160 -1.85 -7.91 -3.92
CA LEU A 160 -3.17 -7.93 -4.58
C LEU A 160 -3.03 -7.62 -6.07
N ASN A 161 -3.83 -8.26 -6.93
CA ASN A 161 -3.70 -8.19 -8.40
C ASN A 161 -4.22 -6.87 -9.02
N ASN A 162 -5.28 -6.30 -8.44
CA ASN A 162 -6.06 -5.20 -9.02
C ASN A 162 -6.29 -4.02 -8.07
N ALA A 163 -6.12 -4.21 -6.76
CA ALA A 163 -6.20 -3.12 -5.79
C ALA A 163 -5.01 -2.17 -5.96
N PHE A 164 -5.24 -0.87 -5.75
CA PHE A 164 -4.21 0.16 -5.66
C PHE A 164 -4.76 1.35 -4.87
N ILE A 165 -3.85 2.22 -4.41
CA ILE A 165 -4.13 3.53 -3.82
C ILE A 165 -3.37 4.59 -4.61
#